data_AF-A0A2A4YT16-F1
#
_entry.id   AF-A0A2A4YT16-F1
#
_cell.length_a   1.000
_cell.length_b   1.000
_cell.length_c   1.000
_cell.angle_alpha   90.00
_cell.angle_beta   90.00
_cell.angle_gamma   90.00
#
_symmetry.space_group_name_H-M   'P 1'
#
loop_
_entity.id
_entity.type
_entity.pdbx_description
1 polymer ?
#
loop_
_entity_poly.entity_id
_entity_poly.type
_entity_poly.pdbx_seq_one_letter_code
_entity_poly.pdbx_strand_id
1 'polypeptide(L)'
;MNPAEIKIDLFRKLDSLKGANLIEAYGLLLNHINGSNNLSDWDNLTFEQKDAIKLGLTQLDDGKGRSHTDVISDLRNRFINE
;
A
#
# COMPACT_ATOMS: atom_id res chain seq x y z
N MET A 1 -5.96 31.94 -10.05
CA MET A 1 -6.34 31.01 -11.13
C MET A 1 -7.69 30.41 -10.81
N ASN A 2 -8.59 30.34 -11.78
CA ASN A 2 -9.86 29.63 -11.63
C ASN A 2 -9.65 28.10 -11.77
N PRO A 3 -10.63 27.26 -11.41
CA PRO A 3 -10.47 25.81 -11.47
C PRO A 3 -10.13 25.26 -12.86
N ALA A 4 -10.58 25.91 -13.93
CA ALA A 4 -10.26 25.49 -15.29
C ALA A 4 -8.80 25.80 -15.65
N GLU A 5 -8.30 26.98 -15.25
CA GLU A 5 -6.90 27.38 -15.44
C GLU A 5 -5.94 26.44 -14.71
N ILE A 6 -6.28 26.02 -13.49
CA ILE A 6 -5.47 25.07 -12.70
C ILE A 6 -5.41 23.71 -13.40
N LYS A 7 -6.54 23.19 -13.89
CA LYS A 7 -6.59 21.90 -14.60
C LYS A 7 -5.80 21.94 -15.90
N ILE A 8 -5.89 23.03 -16.67
CA ILE A 8 -5.16 23.21 -17.92
C ILE A 8 -3.65 23.31 -17.66
N ASP A 9 -3.23 24.05 -16.63
CA ASP A 9 -1.82 24.16 -16.26
C ASP A 9 -1.24 22.82 -15.80
N LEU A 10 -1.97 22.07 -14.97
CA LEU A 10 -1.58 20.73 -14.53
C LEU A 10 -1.45 19.76 -15.72
N PHE A 11 -2.41 19.77 -16.65
CA PHE A 11 -2.35 18.95 -17.86
C PHE A 11 -1.09 19.22 -18.67
N ARG A 12 -0.77 20.51 -18.92
CA ARG A 12 0.45 20.90 -19.67
C ARG A 12 1.73 20.45 -18.97
N LYS A 13 1.79 20.55 -17.64
CA LYS A 13 2.94 20.09 -16.87
C LYS A 13 3.10 18.57 -16.97
N LEU A 14 2.02 17.81 -16.85
CA LEU A 14 2.04 16.35 -17.01
C LEU A 14 2.43 15.93 -18.43
N ASP A 15 1.89 16.59 -19.45
CA ASP A 15 2.20 16.32 -20.88
C ASP A 15 3.69 16.52 -21.21
N SER A 16 4.36 17.43 -20.49
CA SER A 16 5.80 17.65 -20.64
C SER A 16 6.67 16.55 -20.02
N LEU A 17 6.13 15.75 -19.09
CA LEU A 17 6.86 14.67 -18.42
C LEU A 17 6.91 13.42 -19.32
N LYS A 18 8.02 12.68 -19.22
CA LYS A 18 8.23 11.45 -20.00
C LYS A 18 8.84 10.36 -19.12
N GLY A 19 8.60 9.11 -19.50
CA GLY A 19 9.20 7.94 -18.85
C GLY A 19 8.91 7.88 -17.35
N ALA A 20 9.94 7.62 -16.55
CA ALA A 20 9.82 7.44 -15.10
C ALA A 20 9.18 8.63 -14.37
N ASN A 21 9.48 9.86 -14.79
CA ASN A 21 8.96 11.07 -14.14
C ASN A 21 7.44 11.21 -14.31
N LEU A 22 6.90 10.76 -15.46
CA LEU A 22 5.46 10.76 -15.69
C LEU A 22 4.76 9.68 -14.83
N ILE A 23 5.38 8.51 -14.71
CA ILE A 23 4.85 7.40 -13.89
C ILE A 23 4.79 7.81 -12.41
N GLU A 24 5.83 8.47 -11.92
CA GLU A 24 5.89 8.98 -10.55
C GLU A 24 4.83 10.04 -10.30
N ALA A 25 4.73 11.05 -11.17
CA ALA A 25 3.72 12.10 -11.06
C ALA A 25 2.28 11.55 -11.13
N TYR A 26 2.05 10.55 -11.99
CA TYR A 26 0.77 9.85 -12.08
C TYR A 26 0.44 9.12 -10.76
N GLY A 27 1.38 8.39 -10.19
CA GLY A 27 1.18 7.68 -8.92
C GLY A 27 0.83 8.62 -7.77
N LEU A 28 1.54 9.75 -7.65
CA LEU A 28 1.26 10.75 -6.62
C LEU A 28 -0.13 11.38 -6.77
N LEU A 29 -0.52 11.75 -7.99
CA LEU A 29 -1.83 12.33 -8.26
C LEU A 29 -2.96 11.32 -8.02
N LEU A 30 -2.76 10.07 -8.43
CA LEU A 30 -3.71 8.99 -8.21
C LEU A 30 -3.91 8.71 -6.72
N ASN A 31 -2.81 8.69 -5.95
CA ASN A 31 -2.88 8.54 -4.50
C ASN A 31 -3.62 9.69 -3.84
N HIS A 32 -3.45 10.92 -4.31
CA HIS A 32 -4.18 12.06 -3.77
C HIS A 32 -5.69 11.97 -4.08
N ILE A 33 -6.05 11.63 -5.32
CA ILE A 33 -7.44 11.48 -5.76
C ILE A 33 -8.13 10.32 -5.03
N ASN A 34 -7.45 9.19 -4.90
CA ASN A 34 -7.97 8.00 -4.22
C ASN A 34 -7.89 8.12 -2.69
N GLY A 35 -6.94 8.90 -2.18
CA GLY A 35 -6.76 9.13 -0.74
C GLY A 35 -7.91 9.92 -0.11
N SER A 36 -8.69 10.67 -0.88
CA SER A 36 -9.97 11.23 -0.41
C SER A 36 -11.06 10.18 -0.16
N ASN A 37 -10.88 8.93 -0.60
CA ASN A 37 -11.73 7.80 -0.23
C ASN A 37 -11.20 7.04 1.02
N ASN A 38 -10.12 7.51 1.66
CA ASN A 38 -9.64 6.93 2.92
C ASN A 38 -10.52 7.38 4.10
N LEU A 39 -11.67 6.71 4.26
CA LEU A 39 -11.91 6.08 5.55
C LEU A 39 -10.64 5.30 5.86
N SER A 40 -10.01 5.49 7.02
CA SER A 40 -8.68 4.92 7.31
C SER A 40 -8.66 3.45 6.87
N ASP A 41 -7.60 2.97 6.21
CA ASP A 41 -7.58 1.58 5.70
C ASP A 41 -7.94 0.57 6.79
N TRP A 42 -7.66 0.93 8.05
CA TRP A 42 -8.14 0.26 9.24
C TRP A 42 -9.66 0.13 9.31
N ASP A 43 -10.42 1.21 9.13
CA ASP A 43 -11.89 1.21 9.21
C ASP A 43 -12.54 0.30 8.16
N ASN A 44 -11.91 0.14 7.00
CA ASN A 44 -12.37 -0.72 5.90
C ASN A 44 -12.12 -2.23 6.12
N LEU A 45 -11.30 -2.62 7.10
CA LEU A 45 -11.08 -4.02 7.43
C LEU A 45 -12.31 -4.64 8.09
N THR A 46 -12.58 -5.92 7.77
CA THR A 46 -13.60 -6.70 8.49
C THR A 46 -13.22 -6.87 9.96
N PHE A 47 -14.19 -7.26 10.78
CA PHE A 47 -13.93 -7.57 12.19
C PHE A 47 -12.83 -8.63 12.33
N GLU A 48 -12.90 -9.69 11.53
CA GLU A 48 -11.96 -10.81 11.54
C GLU A 48 -10.54 -10.37 11.14
N GLN A 49 -10.42 -9.48 10.16
CA GLN A 49 -9.14 -8.94 9.73
C GLN A 49 -8.51 -8.08 10.83
N LYS A 50 -9.30 -7.21 11.47
CA LYS A 50 -8.86 -6.40 12.62
C LYS A 50 -8.43 -7.28 13.78
N ASP A 51 -9.19 -8.34 14.07
CA ASP A 51 -8.90 -9.29 15.14
C ASP A 51 -7.62 -10.08 14.87
N ALA A 52 -7.43 -10.58 13.64
CA ALA A 52 -6.21 -11.27 13.24
C ALA A 52 -4.96 -10.39 13.35
N ILE A 53 -5.05 -9.11 12.97
CA ILE A 53 -3.94 -8.16 13.15
C ILE A 53 -3.63 -7.95 14.62
N LYS A 54 -4.65 -7.73 15.46
CA LYS A 54 -4.47 -7.59 16.92
C LYS A 54 -3.84 -8.83 17.55
N LEU A 55 -4.28 -10.02 17.13
CA LEU A 55 -3.68 -11.27 17.56
C LEU A 55 -2.19 -11.35 17.17
N GLY A 56 -1.85 -10.96 15.95
CA GLY A 56 -0.46 -10.90 15.50
C GLY A 56 0.40 -9.95 16.33
N LEU A 57 -0.13 -8.79 16.71
CA LEU A 57 0.55 -7.85 17.62
C LEU A 57 0.80 -8.46 18.99
N THR A 58 -0.23 -9.07 19.61
CA THR A 58 -0.09 -9.78 20.89
C THR A 58 0.96 -10.90 20.80
N GLN A 59 0.98 -11.65 19.70
CA GLN A 59 1.99 -12.69 19.48
C GLN A 59 3.40 -12.12 19.39
N LEU A 60 3.59 -10.96 18.75
CA LEU A 60 4.89 -10.29 18.69
C LEU A 60 5.33 -9.80 20.07
N ASP A 61 4.43 -9.20 20.84
CA ASP A 61 4.70 -8.73 22.20
C ASP A 61 5.05 -9.89 23.15
N ASP A 62 4.44 -11.06 22.94
CA ASP A 62 4.74 -12.32 23.64
C ASP A 62 6.07 -12.98 23.18
N GLY A 63 6.81 -12.37 22.24
CA GLY A 63 8.04 -12.93 21.70
C GLY A 63 7.84 -14.14 20.77
N LYS A 64 6.63 -14.36 20.25
CA LYS A 64 6.29 -15.44 19.31
C LYS A 64 6.57 -15.06 17.84
N GLY A 65 7.22 -13.92 17.62
CA GLY A 65 7.70 -13.52 16.30
C GLY A 65 8.66 -14.55 15.72
N ARG A 66 8.61 -14.74 14.40
CA ARG A 66 9.51 -15.64 13.67
C ARG A 66 10.45 -14.85 12.79
N SER A 67 11.71 -15.27 12.70
CA SER A 67 12.66 -14.60 11.82
C SER A 67 12.30 -14.83 10.36
N HIS A 68 12.63 -13.87 9.49
CA HIS A 68 12.41 -13.99 8.06
C HIS A 68 13.06 -15.27 7.49
N THR A 69 14.27 -15.58 7.93
CA THR A 69 15.03 -16.77 7.49
C THR A 69 14.27 -18.05 7.81
N ASP A 70 13.74 -18.18 9.03
CA ASP A 70 13.00 -19.38 9.45
C ASP A 70 11.68 -19.53 8.68
N VAL A 71 10.94 -18.43 8.49
CA VAL A 71 9.69 -18.41 7.73
C VAL A 71 9.92 -18.84 6.29
N ILE A 72 10.94 -18.30 5.63
CA ILE A 72 11.26 -18.64 4.24
C ILE A 72 11.77 -20.07 4.10
N SER A 73 12.56 -20.56 5.06
CA SER A 73 13.03 -21.95 5.07
C SER A 73 11.86 -22.93 5.16
N ASP A 74 10.93 -22.71 6.09
CA ASP A 74 9.73 -23.54 6.25
C ASP A 74 8.87 -23.55 4.98
N LEU A 75 8.62 -22.37 4.39
CA LEU A 75 7.79 -22.25 3.19
C LEU A 75 8.40 -22.96 1.99
N ARG A 76 9.73 -22.88 1.82
CA ARG A 76 10.42 -23.61 0.76
C ARG A 76 10.32 -25.12 0.99
N ASN A 77 10.55 -25.58 2.22
CA ASN A 77 10.52 -27.01 2.56
C ASN A 77 9.12 -27.63 2.49
N ARG A 78 8.06 -26.82 2.63
CA ARG A 78 6.67 -27.29 2.66
C ARG A 78 6.23 -28.00 1.38
N PHE A 79 6.81 -27.67 0.22
CA PHE A 79 6.42 -28.20 -1.09
C PHE A 79 7.53 -28.98 -1.79
N ILE A 80 8.65 -29.27 -1.11
CA ILE A 80 9.78 -30.00 -1.70
C ILE A 80 9.54 -31.52 -1.72
N ASN A 81 8.57 -32.04 -0.98
CA ASN A 81 8.25 -33.47 -0.88
C ASN A 81 6.85 -33.84 -1.42
N GLU A 82 6.24 -32.99 -2.25
CA GLU A 82 5.09 -33.35 -3.10
C GLU A 82 5.57 -33.68 -4.52
#